data_AF-Q8GWI2-F1
#
_entry.id   AF-Q8GWI2-F1
#
_cell.length_a   1.000
_cell.length_b   1.000
_cell.length_c   1.000
_cell.angle_alpha   90.00
_cell.angle_beta   90.00
_cell.angle_gamma   90.00
#
_symmetry.space_group_name_H-M   'P 1'
#
loop_
_entity.id
_entity.type
_entity.pdbx_description
1 polymer ?
#
loop_
_entity_poly.entity_id
_entity_poly.type
_entity_poly.pdbx_seq_one_letter_code
_entity_poly.pdbx_strand_id
1 'polypeptide(L)'
;MDAKMFDTICSRDAISWLPDEVLGKILSLIPTKQAVSTSLLAKKWRTIFRLVDHLELDDSFSLQAVKDQTPGLRKHVRFVFTEDFKIFVDRTLALQCDYPIKNFSLKCHVSKYDERQKACVGRWISNVVGRGVFELDLRMKDPGIHFLPPHLVASKTLVKLTLGTQLCLGQLPSYVSLPSLKSLFIDTIVFYDIEDLCCVLLAGCPVLEELSVHHHDFIATPHTISSPTLKRLSVDYHCPDDVDSASHMSFDLPKLVYLEYSHCALGEYWQINLESLVEAKLDLGLERKVLRMDVTDLIIGIRNVQSLHLSPDSVHVIYSYCRHGLPVFKNLVNLSFGSKNKRGWRLLANLLKQSTKLETLIVKDLNGYTGDVSMPLNKVTSLHILGYRGTADEVKQLKSFIGEFECLELVQVDVAEAAEDNGKILQSKRDLMMLLGVSLPSKCQFKVT
;
A
#
# COMPACT_ATOMS: atom_id res chain seq x y z
N MET A 1 -5.75 29.44 63.08
CA MET A 1 -6.58 30.00 61.98
C MET A 1 -5.57 30.41 60.92
N ASP A 2 -5.41 29.75 59.78
CA ASP A 2 -6.47 29.26 58.91
C ASP A 2 -6.08 28.00 58.12
N ALA A 3 -6.75 26.88 58.46
CA ALA A 3 -6.86 25.71 57.60
C ALA A 3 -7.77 25.97 56.37
N LYS A 4 -8.21 27.21 56.14
CA LYS A 4 -9.06 27.62 55.02
C LYS A 4 -8.30 28.02 53.75
N MET A 5 -6.97 28.11 53.77
CA MET A 5 -6.21 28.53 52.58
C MET A 5 -5.90 27.39 51.59
N PHE A 6 -5.99 26.12 52.03
CA PHE A 6 -5.72 24.97 51.15
C PHE A 6 -6.96 24.38 50.48
N ASP A 7 -8.17 24.68 50.96
CA ASP A 7 -9.43 24.16 50.39
C ASP A 7 -9.91 24.91 49.13
N THR A 8 -9.23 25.97 48.71
CA THR A 8 -9.56 26.69 47.46
C THR A 8 -8.79 26.18 46.23
N ILE A 9 -7.94 25.15 46.38
CA ILE A 9 -7.11 24.61 45.29
C ILE A 9 -7.83 23.47 44.53
N CYS A 10 -8.86 22.84 45.12
CA CYS A 10 -9.43 21.60 44.60
C CYS A 10 -10.49 21.75 43.48
N SER A 11 -10.62 22.93 42.88
CA SER A 11 -11.51 23.20 41.73
C SER A 11 -10.82 23.99 40.61
N ARG A 12 -9.51 24.26 40.70
CA ARG A 12 -8.80 24.97 39.63
C ARG A 12 -8.46 23.99 38.52
N ASP A 13 -8.97 24.27 37.33
CA ASP A 13 -8.69 23.58 36.07
C ASP A 13 -7.19 23.30 35.91
N ALA A 14 -6.76 22.09 36.28
CA ALA A 14 -5.36 21.68 36.27
C ALA A 14 -4.76 21.72 34.86
N ILE A 15 -5.60 21.55 33.84
CA ILE A 15 -5.20 21.61 32.44
C ILE A 15 -4.80 23.05 32.09
N SER A 16 -5.54 24.05 32.58
CA SER A 16 -5.23 25.47 32.31
C SER A 16 -3.86 25.94 32.83
N TRP A 17 -3.22 25.20 33.74
CA TRP A 17 -1.88 25.48 34.27
C TRP A 17 -0.73 24.91 33.43
N LEU A 18 -1.02 24.03 32.48
CA LEU A 18 0.01 23.50 31.58
C LEU A 18 0.55 24.62 30.67
N PRO A 19 1.85 24.56 30.30
CA PRO A 19 2.41 25.46 29.29
C PRO A 19 1.65 25.39 27.97
N ASP A 20 1.54 26.51 27.27
CA ASP A 20 0.74 26.61 26.04
C ASP A 20 1.23 25.64 24.96
N GLU A 21 2.54 25.36 24.88
CA GLU A 21 3.12 24.37 23.96
C GLU A 21 2.68 22.93 24.27
N VAL A 22 2.50 22.61 25.55
CA VAL A 22 1.99 21.30 25.98
C VAL A 22 0.51 21.19 25.62
N LEU A 23 -0.26 22.26 25.86
CA LEU A 23 -1.67 22.32 25.49
C LEU A 23 -1.86 22.23 23.97
N GLY A 24 -1.02 22.90 23.19
CA GLY A 24 -1.00 22.80 21.73
C GLY A 24 -0.78 21.37 21.27
N LYS A 25 0.21 20.67 21.82
CA LYS A 25 0.45 19.25 21.54
C LYS A 25 -0.72 18.35 21.93
N ILE A 26 -1.35 18.59 23.07
CA ILE A 26 -2.56 17.84 23.48
C ILE A 26 -3.67 18.05 22.46
N LEU A 27 -3.88 19.29 22.00
CA LEU A 27 -4.88 19.59 20.97
C LEU A 27 -4.53 18.97 19.60
N SER A 28 -3.24 18.84 19.24
CA SER A 28 -2.82 18.13 18.02
C SER A 28 -3.09 16.62 18.05
N LEU A 29 -3.36 16.04 19.23
CA LEU A 29 -3.63 14.60 19.40
C LEU A 29 -5.13 14.25 19.38
N ILE A 30 -6.01 15.25 19.40
CA ILE A 30 -7.46 15.04 19.33
C ILE A 30 -8.00 15.42 17.94
N PRO A 31 -9.17 14.91 17.53
CA PRO A 31 -9.78 15.26 16.26
C PRO A 31 -9.92 16.78 16.09
N THR A 32 -9.61 17.31 14.90
CA THR A 32 -9.58 18.76 14.65
C THR A 32 -10.89 19.47 15.01
N LYS A 33 -12.05 18.85 14.76
CA LYS A 33 -13.35 19.41 15.17
C LYS A 33 -13.44 19.65 16.68
N GLN A 34 -12.89 18.74 17.49
CA GLN A 34 -12.83 18.89 18.94
C GLN A 34 -11.76 19.91 19.36
N ALA A 35 -10.60 19.92 18.72
CA ALA A 35 -9.57 20.93 18.98
C ALA A 35 -10.10 22.35 18.72
N VAL A 36 -10.79 22.57 17.59
CA VAL A 36 -11.41 23.86 17.24
C VAL A 36 -12.48 24.26 18.25
N SER A 37 -13.30 23.32 18.75
CA SER A 37 -14.37 23.65 19.71
C SER A 37 -13.82 24.16 21.05
N THR A 38 -12.61 23.76 21.44
CA THR A 38 -11.95 24.31 22.64
C THR A 38 -11.74 25.82 22.57
N SER A 39 -11.62 26.39 21.36
CA SER A 39 -11.48 27.84 21.16
C SER A 39 -12.69 28.65 21.65
N LEU A 40 -13.83 27.99 21.89
CA LEU A 40 -15.04 28.57 22.46
C LEU A 40 -15.04 28.59 24.00
N LEU A 41 -14.18 27.80 24.65
CA LEU A 41 -14.15 27.66 26.11
C LEU A 41 -13.56 28.89 26.81
N ALA A 42 -12.48 29.46 26.27
CA ALA A 42 -11.89 30.70 26.75
C ALA A 42 -10.99 31.36 25.71
N LYS A 43 -10.69 32.66 25.91
CA LYS A 43 -9.72 33.40 25.07
C LYS A 43 -8.36 32.71 25.01
N LYS A 44 -7.90 32.09 26.12
CA LYS A 44 -6.63 31.34 26.18
C LYS A 44 -6.62 30.19 25.16
N TRP A 45 -7.68 29.39 25.11
CA TRP A 45 -7.79 28.25 24.20
C TRP A 45 -7.82 28.64 22.73
N ARG A 46 -8.35 29.82 22.40
CA ARG A 46 -8.23 30.39 21.05
C ARG A 46 -6.79 30.67 20.64
N THR A 47 -5.94 31.12 21.57
CA THR A 47 -4.51 31.31 21.32
C THR A 47 -3.78 29.97 21.24
N ILE A 48 -4.09 29.03 22.13
CA ILE A 48 -3.50 27.68 22.13
C ILE A 48 -3.79 26.95 20.81
N PHE A 49 -4.99 27.07 20.26
CA PHE A 49 -5.34 26.40 19.00
C PHE A 49 -4.41 26.78 17.83
N ARG A 50 -3.75 27.94 17.88
CA ARG A 50 -2.73 28.34 16.89
C ARG A 50 -1.49 27.44 16.90
N LEU A 51 -1.22 26.78 18.03
CA LEU A 51 -0.09 25.87 18.21
C LEU A 51 -0.40 24.44 17.72
N VAL A 52 -1.63 24.18 17.29
CA VAL A 52 -2.01 22.91 16.67
C VAL A 52 -1.31 22.80 15.31
N ASP A 53 -0.43 21.84 15.16
CA ASP A 53 0.37 21.62 13.95
C ASP A 53 -0.12 20.42 13.10
N HIS A 54 -1.18 19.73 13.55
CA HIS A 54 -1.85 18.66 12.83
C HIS A 54 -3.34 18.99 12.62
N LEU A 55 -3.78 19.05 11.37
CA LEU A 55 -5.19 19.27 11.03
C LEU A 55 -5.72 18.15 10.12
N GLU A 56 -6.90 17.66 10.45
CA GLU A 56 -7.66 16.67 9.68
C GLU A 56 -9.07 17.20 9.41
N LEU A 57 -9.41 17.35 8.13
CA LEU A 57 -10.67 17.91 7.67
C LEU A 57 -11.37 16.91 6.75
N ASP A 58 -12.49 16.35 7.21
CA ASP A 58 -13.29 15.37 6.47
C ASP A 58 -14.75 15.84 6.32
N ASP A 59 -15.22 15.91 5.07
CA ASP A 59 -16.57 16.30 4.68
C ASP A 59 -17.61 15.16 4.76
N SER A 60 -17.21 13.93 5.12
CA SER A 60 -18.07 12.73 5.10
C SER A 60 -19.34 12.88 5.94
N PHE A 61 -19.33 13.75 6.96
CA PHE A 61 -20.49 14.04 7.82
C PHE A 61 -21.33 15.24 7.34
N SER A 62 -20.96 15.85 6.21
CA SER A 62 -21.50 17.12 5.70
C SER A 62 -21.55 17.09 4.17
N LEU A 63 -22.14 16.02 3.64
CA LEU A 63 -22.31 15.81 2.21
C LEU A 63 -23.68 16.28 1.74
N GLN A 64 -23.70 16.97 0.61
CA GLN A 64 -24.91 17.33 -0.11
C GLN A 64 -25.08 16.44 -1.34
N ALA A 65 -26.26 15.85 -1.49
CA ALA A 65 -26.62 15.13 -2.70
C ALA A 65 -26.92 16.12 -3.84
N VAL A 66 -26.19 15.99 -4.94
CA VAL A 66 -26.38 16.74 -6.19
C VAL A 66 -26.73 15.75 -7.29
N LYS A 67 -27.77 16.07 -8.08
CA LYS A 67 -28.12 15.28 -9.26
C LYS A 67 -27.18 15.67 -10.39
N ASP A 68 -26.48 14.70 -10.96
CA ASP A 68 -25.70 14.95 -12.16
C ASP A 68 -26.66 15.28 -13.32
N GLN A 69 -26.56 16.49 -13.87
CA GLN A 69 -27.45 16.97 -14.94
C GLN A 69 -26.90 16.66 -16.34
N THR A 70 -25.84 15.84 -16.45
CA THR A 70 -25.30 15.42 -17.75
C THR A 70 -26.40 14.80 -18.64
N PRO A 71 -26.72 15.43 -19.78
CA PRO A 71 -27.70 14.89 -20.71
C PRO A 71 -27.25 13.51 -21.22
N GLY A 72 -28.14 12.53 -21.20
CA GLY A 72 -27.89 11.20 -21.79
C GLY A 72 -27.27 10.14 -20.87
N LEU A 73 -26.80 10.48 -19.67
CA LEU A 73 -26.40 9.50 -18.66
C LEU A 73 -27.53 9.23 -17.65
N ARG A 74 -27.55 8.01 -17.07
CA ARG A 74 -28.45 7.71 -15.94
C ARG A 74 -28.20 8.74 -14.84
N LYS A 75 -29.29 9.27 -14.24
CA LYS A 75 -29.23 10.22 -13.13
C LYS A 75 -28.53 9.56 -11.94
N HIS A 76 -27.23 9.78 -11.82
CA HIS A 76 -26.46 9.36 -10.65
C HIS A 76 -26.50 10.49 -9.62
N VAL A 77 -26.78 10.12 -8.36
CA VAL A 77 -26.64 11.02 -7.22
C VAL A 77 -25.16 11.07 -6.89
N ARG A 78 -24.59 12.28 -6.90
CA ARG A 78 -23.22 12.53 -6.44
C ARG A 78 -23.27 13.31 -5.15
N PHE A 79 -22.23 13.17 -4.35
CA PHE A 79 -22.05 13.92 -3.11
C PHE A 79 -21.01 15.00 -3.32
N VAL A 80 -21.22 16.15 -2.67
CA VAL A 80 -20.27 17.27 -2.65
C VAL A 80 -20.23 17.85 -1.24
N PHE A 81 -19.14 18.52 -0.88
CA PHE A 81 -19.04 19.19 0.41
C PHE A 81 -20.04 20.35 0.50
N THR A 82 -20.59 20.58 1.69
CA THR A 82 -21.56 21.65 1.95
C THR A 82 -20.89 23.01 2.18
N GLU A 83 -21.68 24.08 2.08
CA GLU A 83 -21.22 25.42 2.45
C GLU A 83 -20.80 25.49 3.94
N ASP A 84 -21.45 24.73 4.83
CA ASP A 84 -21.08 24.63 6.24
C ASP A 84 -19.67 24.04 6.42
N PHE A 85 -19.33 23.00 5.65
CA PHE A 85 -17.98 22.45 5.64
C PHE A 85 -16.97 23.50 5.18
N LYS A 86 -17.27 24.21 4.09
CA LYS A 86 -16.41 25.30 3.61
C LYS A 86 -16.19 26.38 4.67
N ILE A 87 -17.25 26.85 5.33
CA ILE A 87 -17.17 27.84 6.41
C ILE A 87 -16.33 27.30 7.58
N PHE A 88 -16.48 26.02 7.92
CA PHE A 88 -15.70 25.38 8.97
C PHE A 88 -14.20 25.35 8.63
N VAL A 89 -13.83 24.96 7.41
CA VAL A 89 -12.43 24.95 6.96
C VAL A 89 -11.85 26.37 6.96
N ASP A 90 -12.56 27.32 6.35
CA ASP A 90 -12.14 28.72 6.29
C ASP A 90 -11.89 29.30 7.70
N ARG A 91 -12.81 29.04 8.64
CA ARG A 91 -12.67 29.49 10.04
C ARG A 91 -11.54 28.80 10.76
N THR A 92 -11.36 27.49 10.56
CA THR A 92 -10.29 26.71 11.20
C THR A 92 -8.93 27.24 10.79
N LEU A 93 -8.68 27.42 9.48
CA LEU A 93 -7.43 27.97 8.97
C LEU A 93 -7.20 29.43 9.41
N ALA A 94 -8.26 30.23 9.51
CA ALA A 94 -8.18 31.60 10.00
C ALA A 94 -7.85 31.69 11.49
N LEU A 95 -8.37 30.76 12.32
CA LEU A 95 -8.09 30.71 13.75
C LEU A 95 -6.61 30.46 14.04
N GLN A 96 -5.93 29.70 13.18
CA GLN A 96 -4.49 29.46 13.29
C GLN A 96 -3.62 30.66 12.87
N CYS A 97 -4.19 31.68 12.21
CA CYS A 97 -3.43 32.81 11.66
C CYS A 97 -2.29 32.31 10.75
N ASP A 98 -1.05 32.74 10.91
CA ASP A 98 0.10 32.33 10.07
C ASP A 98 1.00 31.30 10.74
N TYR A 99 0.49 30.58 11.76
CA TYR A 99 1.28 29.58 12.46
C TYR A 99 1.58 28.37 11.55
N PRO A 100 2.77 27.75 11.69
CA PRO A 100 3.14 26.58 10.88
C PRO A 100 2.18 25.42 11.08
N ILE A 101 1.77 24.79 9.98
CA ILE A 101 1.03 23.53 9.97
C ILE A 101 2.00 22.49 9.47
N LYS A 102 2.29 21.46 10.25
CA LYS A 102 3.24 20.40 9.85
C LYS A 102 2.55 19.32 9.02
N ASN A 103 1.36 18.90 9.48
CA ASN A 103 0.61 17.79 8.90
C ASN A 103 -0.81 18.25 8.60
N PHE A 104 -1.25 18.08 7.36
CA PHE A 104 -2.59 18.46 6.93
C PHE A 104 -3.24 17.35 6.13
N SER A 105 -4.44 16.95 6.52
CA SER A 105 -5.28 16.00 5.80
C SER A 105 -6.59 16.67 5.40
N LEU A 106 -6.95 16.58 4.12
CA LEU A 106 -8.20 17.06 3.57
C LEU A 106 -8.86 15.94 2.76
N LYS A 107 -10.04 15.53 3.21
CA LYS A 107 -10.92 14.63 2.49
C LYS A 107 -12.20 15.37 2.13
N CYS A 108 -12.45 15.53 0.84
CA CYS A 108 -13.61 16.26 0.36
C CYS A 108 -14.16 15.78 -0.99
N HIS A 109 -15.45 15.95 -1.21
CA HIS A 109 -16.12 15.65 -2.46
C HIS A 109 -16.42 16.96 -3.19
N VAL A 110 -15.96 17.07 -4.43
CA VAL A 110 -16.05 18.28 -5.24
C VAL A 110 -17.00 18.06 -6.40
N SER A 111 -17.84 19.05 -6.68
CA SER A 111 -18.71 19.01 -7.86
C SER A 111 -17.90 19.11 -9.15
N LYS A 112 -18.24 18.27 -10.14
CA LYS A 112 -17.66 18.28 -11.49
C LYS A 112 -17.61 19.68 -12.13
N TYR A 113 -18.69 20.44 -11.91
CA TYR A 113 -19.01 21.69 -12.60
C TYR A 113 -18.96 22.93 -11.70
N ASP A 114 -18.61 22.77 -10.42
CA ASP A 114 -18.53 23.90 -9.50
C ASP A 114 -17.08 24.40 -9.36
N GLU A 115 -16.72 25.31 -10.26
CA GLU A 115 -15.41 25.96 -10.23
C GLU A 115 -15.18 26.78 -8.94
N ARG A 116 -16.24 27.20 -8.23
CA ARG A 116 -16.08 27.89 -6.94
C ARG A 116 -15.62 26.92 -5.86
N GLN A 117 -16.17 25.71 -5.83
CA GLN A 117 -15.71 24.67 -4.89
C GLN A 117 -14.25 24.30 -5.16
N LYS A 118 -13.89 24.04 -6.44
CA LYS A 118 -12.50 23.78 -6.84
C LYS A 118 -11.56 24.90 -6.43
N ALA A 119 -11.94 26.15 -6.66
CA ALA A 119 -11.16 27.32 -6.25
C ALA A 119 -11.01 27.44 -4.72
N CYS A 120 -12.02 27.03 -3.94
CA CYS A 120 -11.90 27.00 -2.48
C CYS A 120 -10.88 25.97 -2.03
N VAL A 121 -10.94 24.75 -2.57
CA VAL A 121 -9.99 23.68 -2.28
C VAL A 121 -8.56 24.10 -2.65
N GLY A 122 -8.37 24.65 -3.85
CA GLY A 122 -7.07 25.18 -4.28
C GLY A 122 -6.52 26.29 -3.36
N ARG A 123 -7.41 27.13 -2.80
CA ARG A 123 -7.03 28.16 -1.82
C ARG A 123 -6.62 27.55 -0.48
N TRP A 124 -7.35 26.56 0.01
CA TRP A 124 -6.99 25.85 1.25
C TRP A 124 -5.63 25.18 1.13
N ILE A 125 -5.41 24.44 0.03
CA ILE A 125 -4.12 23.79 -0.27
C ILE A 125 -2.99 24.82 -0.36
N SER A 126 -3.19 25.90 -1.13
CA SER A 126 -2.15 26.95 -1.27
C SER A 126 -1.82 27.61 0.07
N ASN A 127 -2.81 27.82 0.93
CA ASN A 127 -2.63 28.40 2.25
C ASN A 127 -1.78 27.49 3.15
N VAL A 128 -2.14 26.21 3.27
CA VAL A 128 -1.40 25.29 4.15
C VAL A 128 0.01 25.01 3.62
N VAL A 129 0.18 24.90 2.30
CA VAL A 129 1.50 24.72 1.70
C VAL A 129 2.37 25.97 1.90
N GLY A 130 1.79 27.16 1.79
CA GLY A 130 2.48 28.43 2.08
C GLY A 130 2.97 28.56 3.53
N ARG A 131 2.43 27.77 4.47
CA ARG A 131 2.85 27.71 5.88
C ARG A 131 3.93 26.66 6.15
N GLY A 132 4.45 26.00 5.12
CA GLY A 132 5.58 25.08 5.22
C GLY A 132 5.20 23.66 5.68
N VAL A 133 4.08 23.14 5.18
CA VAL A 133 3.63 21.77 5.48
C VAL A 133 4.67 20.71 5.06
N PHE A 134 4.83 19.69 5.90
CA PHE A 134 5.73 18.54 5.69
C PHE A 134 4.98 17.33 5.16
N GLU A 135 3.80 17.04 5.72
CA GLU A 135 2.95 15.92 5.30
C GLU A 135 1.59 16.44 4.85
N LEU A 136 1.23 16.11 3.61
CA LEU A 136 -0.04 16.51 3.01
C LEU A 136 -0.80 15.29 2.51
N ASP A 137 -1.99 15.03 3.05
CA ASP A 137 -2.92 13.99 2.59
C ASP A 137 -4.15 14.65 1.94
N LEU A 138 -4.24 14.56 0.61
CA LEU A 138 -5.36 15.09 -0.16
C LEU A 138 -6.18 13.93 -0.72
N ARG A 139 -7.35 13.68 -0.13
CA ARG A 139 -8.35 12.68 -0.56
C ARG A 139 -9.59 13.36 -1.11
N MET A 140 -9.44 13.95 -2.28
CA MET A 140 -10.49 14.66 -3.00
C MET A 140 -11.17 13.71 -4.00
N LYS A 141 -12.50 13.70 -4.04
CA LYS A 141 -13.25 13.06 -5.13
C LYS A 141 -13.78 14.13 -6.06
N ASP A 142 -13.22 14.22 -7.27
CA ASP A 142 -13.62 15.19 -8.29
C ASP A 142 -13.80 14.47 -9.63
N PRO A 143 -15.05 14.26 -10.09
CA PRO A 143 -15.31 13.60 -11.37
C PRO A 143 -15.05 14.52 -12.58
N GLY A 144 -14.58 15.74 -12.36
CA GLY A 144 -14.07 16.65 -13.38
C GLY A 144 -12.55 16.66 -13.47
N ILE A 145 -12.03 17.53 -14.33
CA ILE A 145 -10.59 17.82 -14.37
C ILE A 145 -10.26 18.73 -13.18
N HIS A 146 -9.22 18.35 -12.44
CA HIS A 146 -8.72 19.06 -11.28
C HIS A 146 -7.29 19.58 -11.52
N PHE A 147 -7.05 20.86 -11.25
CA PHE A 147 -5.73 21.46 -11.38
C PHE A 147 -5.09 21.60 -10.00
N LEU A 148 -3.92 21.00 -9.81
CA LEU A 148 -3.14 21.20 -8.59
C LEU A 148 -2.64 22.64 -8.52
N PRO A 149 -2.73 23.31 -7.35
CA PRO A 149 -2.29 24.69 -7.23
C PRO A 149 -0.75 24.80 -7.39
N PRO A 150 -0.23 25.89 -7.99
CA PRO A 150 1.20 26.08 -8.21
C PRO A 150 2.06 25.96 -6.94
N HIS A 151 1.54 26.43 -5.80
CA HIS A 151 2.22 26.34 -4.50
C HIS A 151 2.49 24.88 -4.10
N LEU A 152 1.55 23.97 -4.40
CA LEU A 152 1.71 22.55 -4.08
C LEU A 152 2.82 21.94 -4.92
N VAL A 153 2.74 22.06 -6.24
CA VAL A 153 3.67 21.41 -7.19
C VAL A 153 5.09 21.98 -7.15
N ALA A 154 5.29 23.15 -6.53
CA ALA A 154 6.60 23.79 -6.33
C ALA A 154 7.02 23.85 -4.84
N SER A 155 6.42 23.03 -3.98
CA SER A 155 6.70 23.06 -2.54
C SER A 155 8.10 22.54 -2.21
N LYS A 156 8.86 23.31 -1.43
CA LYS A 156 10.20 22.93 -0.96
C LYS A 156 10.22 22.25 0.41
N THR A 157 9.10 22.26 1.14
CA THR A 157 9.02 21.72 2.51
C THR A 157 8.38 20.34 2.56
N LEU A 158 7.63 19.97 1.52
CA LEU A 158 6.83 18.75 1.50
C LEU A 158 7.75 17.53 1.45
N VAL A 159 7.57 16.64 2.44
CA VAL A 159 8.33 15.39 2.60
C VAL A 159 7.46 14.18 2.24
N LYS A 160 6.16 14.24 2.57
CA LYS A 160 5.19 13.20 2.25
C LYS A 160 3.95 13.79 1.59
N LEU A 161 3.56 13.21 0.46
CA LEU A 161 2.38 13.62 -0.29
C LEU A 161 1.51 12.40 -0.55
N THR A 162 0.23 12.50 -0.18
CA THR A 162 -0.82 11.59 -0.62
C THR A 162 -1.79 12.37 -1.52
N LEU A 163 -2.02 11.86 -2.72
CA LEU A 163 -3.01 12.37 -3.66
C LEU A 163 -3.99 11.23 -4.00
N GLY A 164 -5.28 11.49 -3.86
CA GLY A 164 -6.37 10.58 -4.22
C GLY A 164 -7.71 11.25 -3.91
N THR A 165 -8.86 10.61 -3.96
CA THR A 165 -9.15 9.34 -4.64
C THR A 165 -10.09 9.65 -5.80
N GLN A 166 -9.94 9.04 -6.97
CA GLN A 166 -10.79 9.30 -8.15
C GLN A 166 -10.66 10.73 -8.66
N LEU A 167 -9.43 11.14 -8.97
CA LEU A 167 -9.11 12.45 -9.55
C LEU A 167 -8.65 12.29 -10.99
N CYS A 168 -9.17 13.14 -11.88
CA CYS A 168 -8.56 13.37 -13.19
C CYS A 168 -7.74 14.66 -13.09
N LEU A 169 -6.42 14.57 -13.10
CA LEU A 169 -5.56 15.75 -13.08
C LEU A 169 -5.54 16.42 -14.45
N GLY A 170 -5.61 17.74 -14.45
CA GLY A 170 -5.23 18.54 -15.61
C GLY A 170 -3.73 18.46 -15.87
N GLN A 171 -3.30 18.98 -17.01
CA GLN A 171 -1.89 19.00 -17.42
C GLN A 171 -0.99 19.50 -16.29
N LEU A 172 -0.02 18.68 -15.90
CA LEU A 172 0.97 19.09 -14.91
C LEU A 172 1.92 20.11 -15.53
N PRO A 173 2.28 21.19 -14.80
CA PRO A 173 3.21 22.15 -15.33
C PRO A 173 4.63 21.57 -15.39
N SER A 174 5.38 21.90 -16.44
CA SER A 174 6.76 21.41 -16.64
C SER A 174 7.76 21.83 -15.56
N TYR A 175 7.41 22.80 -14.69
CA TYR A 175 8.23 23.27 -13.58
C TYR A 175 7.95 22.55 -12.26
N VAL A 176 7.20 21.45 -12.24
CA VAL A 176 6.97 20.65 -11.01
C VAL A 176 8.31 20.36 -10.33
N SER A 177 8.40 20.75 -9.07
CA SER A 177 9.61 20.65 -8.27
C SER A 177 9.24 20.45 -6.80
N LEU A 178 9.45 19.23 -6.33
CA LEU A 178 9.22 18.79 -4.95
C LEU A 178 10.55 18.26 -4.38
N PRO A 179 11.55 19.14 -4.18
CA PRO A 179 12.94 18.75 -3.92
C PRO A 179 13.16 18.05 -2.57
N SER A 180 12.18 18.09 -1.66
CA SER A 180 12.26 17.47 -0.33
C SER A 180 11.37 16.22 -0.21
N LEU A 181 10.63 15.86 -1.27
CA LEU A 181 9.64 14.78 -1.20
C LEU A 181 10.33 13.42 -1.18
N LYS A 182 10.09 12.67 -0.11
CA LYS A 182 10.64 11.32 0.10
C LYS A 182 9.60 10.22 -0.11
N SER A 183 8.32 10.51 0.14
CA SER A 183 7.24 9.53 0.05
C SER A 183 6.05 10.09 -0.72
N LEU A 184 5.63 9.39 -1.76
CA LEU A 184 4.49 9.74 -2.61
C LEU A 184 3.51 8.56 -2.67
N PHE A 185 2.26 8.82 -2.29
CA PHE A 185 1.15 7.88 -2.41
C PHE A 185 0.12 8.44 -3.39
N ILE A 186 -0.22 7.65 -4.40
CA ILE A 186 -1.17 7.96 -5.46
C ILE A 186 -2.28 6.92 -5.37
N ASP A 187 -3.51 7.39 -5.16
CA ASP A 187 -4.70 6.54 -5.13
C ASP A 187 -5.70 7.00 -6.19
N THR A 188 -5.84 6.19 -7.23
CA THR A 188 -6.85 6.30 -8.26
C THR A 188 -6.83 7.67 -8.93
N ILE A 189 -5.70 8.00 -9.58
CA ILE A 189 -5.47 9.28 -10.26
C ILE A 189 -5.22 9.08 -11.75
N VAL A 190 -6.06 9.63 -12.61
CA VAL A 190 -5.76 9.72 -14.05
C VAL A 190 -4.99 10.98 -14.34
N PHE A 191 -3.84 10.82 -14.99
CA PHE A 191 -3.05 11.93 -15.51
C PHE A 191 -3.58 12.40 -16.87
N TYR A 192 -3.36 13.67 -17.18
CA TYR A 192 -3.77 14.23 -18.47
C TYR A 192 -2.97 13.61 -19.62
N ASP A 193 -1.65 13.53 -19.45
CA ASP A 193 -0.75 12.81 -20.34
C ASP A 193 -0.29 11.49 -19.67
N ILE A 194 -0.11 10.44 -20.45
CA ILE A 194 0.36 9.12 -19.98
C ILE A 194 1.77 9.18 -19.40
N GLU A 195 2.57 10.16 -19.83
CA GLU A 195 3.95 10.36 -19.39
C GLU A 195 4.05 11.28 -18.17
N ASP A 196 2.99 12.00 -17.78
CA ASP A 196 3.04 13.04 -16.73
C ASP A 196 3.54 12.49 -15.39
N LEU A 197 3.17 11.26 -15.00
CA LEU A 197 3.69 10.66 -13.78
C LEU A 197 5.22 10.55 -13.82
N CYS A 198 5.77 9.93 -14.86
CA CYS A 198 7.20 9.69 -14.97
C CYS A 198 8.00 10.95 -15.31
N CYS A 199 7.64 11.58 -16.43
CA CYS A 199 8.42 12.63 -17.06
C CYS A 199 8.26 13.98 -16.37
N VAL A 200 7.19 14.18 -15.58
CA VAL A 200 6.92 15.46 -14.91
C VAL A 200 6.92 15.31 -13.39
N LEU A 201 6.05 14.48 -12.82
CA LEU A 201 5.90 14.40 -11.37
C LEU A 201 7.10 13.73 -10.69
N LEU A 202 7.47 12.52 -11.11
CA LEU A 202 8.62 11.79 -10.55
C LEU A 202 9.95 12.49 -10.89
N ALA A 203 10.10 13.01 -12.10
CA ALA A 203 11.26 13.82 -12.49
C ALA A 203 11.44 15.08 -11.60
N GLY A 204 10.34 15.67 -11.13
CA GLY A 204 10.33 16.79 -10.19
C GLY A 204 10.65 16.41 -8.74
N CYS A 205 10.78 15.12 -8.41
CA CYS A 205 11.01 14.60 -7.06
C CYS A 205 12.39 13.93 -6.92
N PRO A 206 13.50 14.69 -6.92
CA PRO A 206 14.86 14.14 -7.02
C PRO A 206 15.30 13.26 -5.85
N VAL A 207 14.65 13.37 -4.68
CA VAL A 207 15.00 12.63 -3.45
C VAL A 207 13.95 11.58 -3.05
N LEU A 208 13.04 11.22 -3.97
CA LEU A 208 11.96 10.28 -3.70
C LEU A 208 12.51 8.89 -3.35
N GLU A 209 12.15 8.37 -2.18
CA GLU A 209 12.58 7.06 -1.68
C GLU A 209 11.45 6.03 -1.74
N GLU A 210 10.20 6.46 -1.60
CA GLU A 210 9.01 5.60 -1.56
C GLU A 210 7.92 6.09 -2.50
N LEU A 211 7.40 5.18 -3.32
CA LEU A 211 6.28 5.41 -4.21
C LEU A 211 5.26 4.28 -4.03
N SER A 212 4.00 4.67 -3.91
CA SER A 212 2.88 3.74 -3.88
C SER A 212 1.81 4.22 -4.84
N VAL A 213 1.47 3.38 -5.83
CA VAL A 213 0.49 3.70 -6.88
C VAL A 213 -0.60 2.65 -6.83
N HIS A 214 -1.79 3.05 -6.42
CA HIS A 214 -2.94 2.18 -6.24
C HIS A 214 -4.05 2.66 -7.18
N HIS A 215 -4.54 1.82 -8.07
CA HIS A 215 -5.71 2.12 -8.90
C HIS A 215 -6.70 0.98 -8.83
N HIS A 216 -7.91 1.32 -8.38
CA HIS A 216 -9.04 0.40 -8.33
C HIS A 216 -10.19 0.97 -9.14
N ASP A 217 -10.76 0.15 -10.03
CA ASP A 217 -11.97 0.47 -10.81
C ASP A 217 -11.85 1.77 -11.66
N PHE A 218 -10.64 2.12 -12.10
CA PHE A 218 -10.34 3.35 -12.83
C PHE A 218 -9.21 3.15 -13.84
N ILE A 219 -9.18 3.97 -14.89
CA ILE A 219 -8.18 3.88 -15.96
C ILE A 219 -6.78 4.05 -15.37
N ALA A 220 -5.99 2.98 -15.43
CA ALA A 220 -4.61 2.98 -14.96
C ALA A 220 -3.71 3.66 -16.00
N THR A 221 -2.97 4.68 -15.58
CA THR A 221 -1.96 5.38 -16.42
C THR A 221 -0.71 5.61 -15.60
N PRO A 222 0.15 4.58 -15.55
CA PRO A 222 1.47 4.69 -16.21
C PRO A 222 2.01 3.34 -16.71
N HIS A 223 2.61 3.35 -17.90
CA HIS A 223 3.25 2.18 -18.51
C HIS A 223 4.75 2.10 -18.18
N THR A 224 5.26 3.13 -17.51
CA THR A 224 6.66 3.30 -17.16
C THR A 224 6.72 3.86 -15.76
N ILE A 225 7.64 3.35 -14.95
CA ILE A 225 8.06 3.94 -13.68
C ILE A 225 9.58 4.01 -13.69
N SER A 226 10.12 5.23 -13.79
CA SER A 226 11.57 5.49 -13.77
C SER A 226 11.93 6.45 -12.64
N SER A 227 12.97 6.12 -11.89
CA SER A 227 13.53 6.97 -10.85
C SER A 227 14.93 6.49 -10.42
N PRO A 228 15.93 7.39 -10.35
CA PRO A 228 17.28 7.04 -9.92
C PRO A 228 17.46 6.93 -8.40
N THR A 229 16.44 7.29 -7.61
CA THR A 229 16.52 7.39 -6.13
C THR A 229 15.54 6.50 -5.39
N LEU A 230 14.52 5.98 -6.07
CA LEU A 230 13.47 5.17 -5.46
C LEU A 230 14.03 3.88 -4.86
N LYS A 231 13.64 3.60 -3.60
CA LYS A 231 14.05 2.42 -2.83
C LYS A 231 12.90 1.45 -2.61
N ARG A 232 11.66 1.95 -2.49
CA ARG A 232 10.48 1.12 -2.26
C ARG A 232 9.37 1.50 -3.24
N LEU A 233 8.84 0.50 -3.92
CA LEU A 233 7.73 0.65 -4.86
C LEU A 233 6.61 -0.32 -4.47
N SER A 234 5.40 0.21 -4.35
CA SER A 234 4.16 -0.56 -4.30
C SER A 234 3.27 -0.16 -5.47
N VAL A 235 2.83 -1.12 -6.26
CA VAL A 235 1.94 -0.91 -7.38
C VAL A 235 0.80 -1.91 -7.25
N ASP A 236 -0.42 -1.40 -7.15
CA ASP A 236 -1.63 -2.21 -7.14
C ASP A 236 -2.60 -1.66 -8.18
N TYR A 237 -2.85 -2.47 -9.19
CA TYR A 237 -3.69 -2.14 -10.31
C TYR A 237 -4.75 -3.21 -10.48
N HIS A 238 -5.96 -2.88 -10.09
CA HIS A 238 -7.15 -3.69 -10.26
C HIS A 238 -8.11 -2.96 -11.21
N CYS A 239 -7.87 -3.08 -12.51
CA CYS A 239 -8.82 -2.65 -13.53
C CYS A 239 -8.95 -3.70 -14.65
N PRO A 240 -10.02 -4.50 -14.68
CA PRO A 240 -10.24 -5.53 -15.71
C PRO A 240 -10.51 -4.96 -17.10
N ASP A 241 -10.94 -3.70 -17.18
CA ASP A 241 -11.49 -3.15 -18.41
C ASP A 241 -10.49 -2.45 -19.34
N ASP A 242 -9.32 -2.08 -18.84
CA ASP A 242 -8.39 -1.19 -19.55
C ASP A 242 -7.15 -1.87 -20.13
N VAL A 243 -7.01 -3.18 -19.95
CA VAL A 243 -5.81 -3.89 -20.39
C VAL A 243 -6.11 -4.70 -21.64
N ASP A 244 -5.32 -4.46 -22.69
CA ASP A 244 -5.34 -5.22 -23.93
C ASP A 244 -3.98 -5.89 -24.20
N SER A 245 -3.81 -6.46 -25.39
CA SER A 245 -2.57 -7.16 -25.74
C SER A 245 -1.41 -6.23 -26.08
N ALA A 246 -1.63 -4.92 -26.23
CA ALA A 246 -0.60 -3.90 -26.46
C ALA A 246 -0.15 -3.19 -25.16
N SER A 247 -0.87 -3.42 -24.06
CA SER A 247 -0.48 -2.93 -22.74
C SER A 247 0.87 -3.51 -22.32
N HIS A 248 1.75 -2.62 -21.86
CA HIS A 248 3.11 -2.94 -21.43
C HIS A 248 3.46 -2.21 -20.14
N MET A 249 4.48 -2.72 -19.43
CA MET A 249 5.01 -2.09 -18.22
C MET A 249 6.54 -2.03 -18.29
N SER A 250 7.12 -0.93 -17.82
CA SER A 250 8.57 -0.76 -17.70
C SER A 250 8.98 -0.21 -16.34
N PHE A 251 10.13 -0.68 -15.86
CA PHE A 251 10.69 -0.33 -14.56
C PHE A 251 12.16 0.03 -14.72
N ASP A 252 12.50 1.32 -14.67
CA ASP A 252 13.88 1.79 -14.64
C ASP A 252 14.23 2.33 -13.24
N LEU A 253 14.55 1.42 -12.34
CA LEU A 253 14.69 1.69 -10.90
C LEU A 253 15.96 1.04 -10.34
N PRO A 254 17.16 1.55 -10.74
CA PRO A 254 18.44 0.90 -10.44
C PRO A 254 18.75 0.78 -8.93
N LYS A 255 18.13 1.61 -8.09
CA LYS A 255 18.31 1.61 -6.61
C LYS A 255 17.13 0.98 -5.84
N LEU A 256 16.17 0.39 -6.53
CA LEU A 256 15.01 -0.22 -5.87
C LEU A 256 15.46 -1.41 -5.02
N VAL A 257 15.00 -1.46 -3.78
CA VAL A 257 15.31 -2.52 -2.80
C VAL A 257 14.08 -3.40 -2.55
N TYR A 258 12.89 -2.79 -2.57
CA TYR A 258 11.62 -3.47 -2.33
C TYR A 258 10.63 -3.18 -3.47
N LEU A 259 10.05 -4.24 -4.04
CA LEU A 259 8.98 -4.18 -5.03
C LEU A 259 7.77 -4.96 -4.54
N GLU A 260 6.61 -4.33 -4.55
CA GLU A 260 5.31 -4.98 -4.45
C GLU A 260 4.52 -4.63 -5.72
N TYR A 261 4.16 -5.65 -6.49
CA TYR A 261 3.51 -5.49 -7.79
C TYR A 261 2.30 -6.41 -7.89
N SER A 262 1.11 -5.80 -7.89
CA SER A 262 -0.17 -6.43 -8.15
C SER A 262 -0.79 -5.81 -9.40
N HIS A 263 -0.96 -6.61 -10.46
CA HIS A 263 -1.59 -6.22 -11.73
C HIS A 263 -1.98 -7.50 -12.49
N CYS A 264 -2.75 -7.42 -13.57
CA CYS A 264 -2.89 -8.57 -14.47
C CYS A 264 -1.58 -8.86 -15.24
N ALA A 265 -1.33 -10.09 -15.66
CA ALA A 265 -0.12 -10.33 -16.45
C ALA A 265 -0.23 -9.71 -17.85
N LEU A 266 0.73 -8.86 -18.19
CA LEU A 266 0.78 -8.12 -19.44
C LEU A 266 1.36 -8.94 -20.60
N GLY A 267 1.14 -8.43 -21.82
CA GLY A 267 1.73 -8.97 -23.03
C GLY A 267 3.22 -8.73 -23.11
N GLU A 268 3.68 -7.56 -22.66
CA GLU A 268 5.07 -7.14 -22.79
C GLU A 268 5.55 -6.38 -21.54
N TYR A 269 6.81 -6.61 -21.17
CA TYR A 269 7.50 -5.88 -20.10
C TYR A 269 8.78 -5.29 -20.65
N TRP A 270 8.81 -3.98 -20.88
CA TRP A 270 9.94 -3.31 -21.52
C TRP A 270 10.94 -2.82 -20.48
N GLN A 271 12.24 -2.87 -20.79
CA GLN A 271 13.30 -2.20 -20.03
C GLN A 271 13.23 -2.40 -18.50
N ILE A 272 13.31 -3.65 -18.04
CA ILE A 272 13.27 -3.97 -16.60
C ILE A 272 14.67 -3.85 -15.98
N ASN A 273 14.98 -2.70 -15.40
CA ASN A 273 16.20 -2.41 -14.65
C ASN A 273 15.91 -2.38 -13.14
N LEU A 274 16.16 -3.51 -12.48
CA LEU A 274 15.92 -3.75 -11.05
C LEU A 274 17.17 -4.34 -10.37
N GLU A 275 18.37 -3.87 -10.74
CA GLU A 275 19.64 -4.49 -10.35
C GLU A 275 19.88 -4.59 -8.84
N SER A 276 19.39 -3.61 -8.07
CA SER A 276 19.55 -3.56 -6.60
C SER A 276 18.42 -4.25 -5.82
N LEU A 277 17.47 -4.90 -6.51
CA LEU A 277 16.27 -5.43 -5.87
C LEU A 277 16.58 -6.58 -4.90
N VAL A 278 16.13 -6.45 -3.66
CA VAL A 278 16.35 -7.43 -2.60
C VAL A 278 15.08 -8.25 -2.34
N GLU A 279 13.93 -7.61 -2.31
CA GLU A 279 12.64 -8.25 -2.05
C GLU A 279 11.63 -7.91 -3.14
N ALA A 280 10.95 -8.94 -3.66
CA ALA A 280 9.86 -8.80 -4.61
C ALA A 280 8.63 -9.57 -4.13
N LYS A 281 7.47 -8.91 -4.17
CA LYS A 281 6.15 -9.51 -4.00
C LYS A 281 5.37 -9.34 -5.29
N LEU A 282 4.96 -10.46 -5.88
CA LEU A 282 4.20 -10.48 -7.11
C LEU A 282 2.81 -11.07 -6.89
N ASP A 283 1.80 -10.34 -7.31
CA ASP A 283 0.42 -10.80 -7.43
C ASP A 283 -0.12 -10.55 -8.85
N LEU A 284 0.09 -11.53 -9.73
CA LEU A 284 -0.22 -11.45 -11.15
C LEU A 284 -1.51 -12.20 -11.44
N GLY A 285 -2.55 -11.46 -11.79
CA GLY A 285 -3.84 -11.99 -12.21
C GLY A 285 -3.87 -12.42 -13.68
N LEU A 286 -4.84 -13.27 -14.04
CA LEU A 286 -5.18 -13.55 -15.44
C LEU A 286 -6.28 -12.60 -15.90
N GLU A 287 -6.05 -11.89 -17.01
CA GLU A 287 -7.09 -11.11 -17.69
C GLU A 287 -7.39 -11.73 -19.05
N ARG A 288 -8.67 -12.00 -19.33
CA ARG A 288 -9.11 -12.73 -20.53
C ARG A 288 -8.86 -11.95 -21.82
N LYS A 289 -8.78 -10.62 -21.71
CA LYS A 289 -8.53 -9.72 -22.86
C LYS A 289 -7.07 -9.73 -23.32
N VAL A 290 -6.13 -10.15 -22.48
CA VAL A 290 -4.71 -10.23 -22.84
C VAL A 290 -4.44 -11.58 -23.51
N LEU A 291 -4.50 -11.63 -24.84
CA LEU A 291 -4.40 -12.88 -25.61
C LEU A 291 -2.98 -13.44 -25.66
N ARG A 292 -1.96 -12.58 -25.55
CA ARG A 292 -0.54 -12.92 -25.72
C ARG A 292 0.31 -12.53 -24.52
N MET A 293 -0.07 -13.01 -23.35
CA MET A 293 0.68 -12.78 -22.11
C MET A 293 2.12 -13.33 -22.24
N ASP A 294 3.09 -12.57 -21.76
CA ASP A 294 4.48 -12.98 -21.60
C ASP A 294 5.10 -12.24 -20.40
N VAL A 295 5.41 -12.99 -19.34
CA VAL A 295 6.01 -12.43 -18.12
C VAL A 295 7.52 -12.63 -18.07
N THR A 296 8.13 -13.15 -19.14
CA THR A 296 9.53 -13.60 -19.11
C THR A 296 10.48 -12.48 -18.71
N ASP A 297 10.35 -11.29 -19.30
CA ASP A 297 11.24 -10.16 -19.00
C ASP A 297 11.08 -9.64 -17.57
N LEU A 298 9.87 -9.64 -17.01
CA LEU A 298 9.62 -9.33 -15.60
C LEU A 298 10.36 -10.31 -14.68
N ILE A 299 10.23 -11.61 -14.95
CA ILE A 299 10.86 -12.66 -14.15
C ILE A 299 12.39 -12.63 -14.28
N ILE A 300 12.91 -12.33 -15.47
CA ILE A 300 14.34 -12.08 -15.69
C ILE A 300 14.80 -10.85 -14.90
N GLY A 301 14.03 -9.77 -14.88
CA GLY A 301 14.37 -8.54 -14.18
C GLY A 301 14.53 -8.72 -12.67
N ILE A 302 13.71 -9.55 -12.04
CA ILE A 302 13.76 -9.82 -10.59
C ILE A 302 14.70 -10.96 -10.19
N ARG A 303 15.47 -11.56 -11.10
CA ARG A 303 16.29 -12.76 -10.83
C ARG A 303 17.33 -12.62 -9.71
N ASN A 304 17.66 -11.39 -9.30
CA ASN A 304 18.71 -11.10 -8.32
C ASN A 304 18.21 -11.01 -6.87
N VAL A 305 16.90 -11.12 -6.63
CA VAL A 305 16.29 -10.97 -5.30
C VAL A 305 16.78 -12.01 -4.30
N GLN A 306 16.72 -11.64 -3.02
CA GLN A 306 16.96 -12.51 -1.87
C GLN A 306 15.65 -13.07 -1.30
N SER A 307 14.57 -12.30 -1.38
CA SER A 307 13.22 -12.73 -0.96
C SER A 307 12.22 -12.57 -2.11
N LEU A 308 11.51 -13.64 -2.44
CA LEU A 308 10.48 -13.65 -3.47
C LEU A 308 9.16 -14.17 -2.89
N HIS A 309 8.10 -13.38 -3.01
CA HIS A 309 6.76 -13.78 -2.61
C HIS A 309 5.85 -13.85 -3.83
N LEU A 310 5.29 -15.03 -4.09
CA LEU A 310 4.37 -15.26 -5.19
C LEU A 310 2.96 -15.55 -4.63
N SER A 311 1.97 -14.87 -5.19
CA SER A 311 0.57 -15.26 -4.99
C SER A 311 0.25 -16.57 -5.74
N PRO A 312 -0.83 -17.27 -5.35
CA PRO A 312 -1.30 -18.44 -6.09
C PRO A 312 -1.55 -18.19 -7.57
N ASP A 313 -2.02 -17.00 -7.92
CA ASP A 313 -2.30 -16.60 -9.29
C ASP A 313 -1.00 -16.30 -10.05
N SER A 314 -0.04 -15.61 -9.41
CA SER A 314 1.32 -15.41 -9.94
C SER A 314 1.99 -16.73 -10.31
N VAL A 315 1.89 -17.75 -9.45
CA VAL A 315 2.47 -19.06 -9.73
C VAL A 315 1.86 -19.69 -10.99
N HIS A 316 0.55 -19.59 -11.17
CA HIS A 316 -0.10 -20.11 -12.37
C HIS A 316 0.34 -19.34 -13.63
N VAL A 317 0.38 -18.01 -13.53
CA VAL A 317 0.80 -17.11 -14.61
C VAL A 317 2.24 -17.43 -15.02
N ILE A 318 3.17 -17.46 -14.08
CA ILE A 318 4.60 -17.69 -14.37
C ILE A 318 4.79 -19.06 -15.02
N TYR A 319 4.14 -20.12 -14.52
CA TYR A 319 4.26 -21.45 -15.12
C TYR A 319 3.77 -21.47 -16.57
N SER A 320 2.72 -20.72 -16.88
CA SER A 320 2.05 -20.79 -18.19
C SER A 320 2.66 -19.83 -19.22
N TYR A 321 3.18 -18.68 -18.76
CA TYR A 321 3.54 -17.55 -19.63
C TYR A 321 5.00 -17.08 -19.49
N CYS A 322 5.83 -17.78 -18.72
CA CYS A 322 7.29 -17.59 -18.76
C CYS A 322 7.88 -18.51 -19.85
N ARG A 323 7.88 -18.05 -21.10
CA ARG A 323 8.09 -18.90 -22.29
C ARG A 323 9.47 -19.51 -22.40
N HIS A 324 10.49 -18.81 -21.93
CA HIS A 324 11.90 -19.23 -22.04
C HIS A 324 12.40 -20.03 -20.82
N GLY A 325 11.48 -20.44 -19.93
CA GLY A 325 11.82 -21.06 -18.67
C GLY A 325 12.24 -20.04 -17.60
N LEU A 326 12.44 -20.52 -16.38
CA LEU A 326 12.83 -19.67 -15.27
C LEU A 326 14.34 -19.32 -15.34
N PRO A 327 14.73 -18.08 -15.03
CA PRO A 327 16.13 -17.72 -14.85
C PRO A 327 16.71 -18.37 -13.59
N VAL A 328 18.04 -18.36 -13.49
CA VAL A 328 18.75 -18.77 -12.27
C VAL A 328 18.61 -17.68 -11.20
N PHE A 329 18.05 -18.05 -10.05
CA PHE A 329 17.91 -17.18 -8.89
C PHE A 329 19.11 -17.36 -7.93
N LYS A 330 20.26 -16.82 -8.32
CA LYS A 330 21.56 -17.04 -7.64
C LYS A 330 21.64 -16.53 -6.20
N ASN A 331 20.72 -15.66 -5.79
CA ASN A 331 20.72 -14.99 -4.49
C ASN A 331 19.48 -15.29 -3.66
N LEU A 332 18.52 -16.06 -4.18
CA LEU A 332 17.25 -16.30 -3.49
C LEU A 332 17.47 -17.18 -2.27
N VAL A 333 17.15 -16.64 -1.09
CA VAL A 333 17.25 -17.29 0.21
C VAL A 333 15.87 -17.62 0.76
N ASN A 334 14.89 -16.73 0.53
CA ASN A 334 13.52 -16.86 1.04
C ASN A 334 12.53 -16.91 -0.13
N LEU A 335 11.70 -17.95 -0.18
CA LEU A 335 10.63 -18.09 -1.17
C LEU A 335 9.30 -18.26 -0.45
N SER A 336 8.36 -17.35 -0.66
CA SER A 336 6.95 -17.53 -0.32
C SER A 336 6.18 -17.97 -1.55
N PHE A 337 5.52 -19.11 -1.46
CA PHE A 337 4.84 -19.80 -2.54
C PHE A 337 3.42 -20.18 -2.11
N GLY A 338 2.47 -20.08 -3.04
CA GLY A 338 1.15 -20.69 -2.89
C GLY A 338 0.71 -21.22 -4.25
N SER A 339 -0.03 -22.32 -4.28
CA SER A 339 -0.65 -22.79 -5.51
C SER A 339 -1.89 -23.61 -5.19
N LYS A 340 -2.84 -23.60 -6.11
CA LYS A 340 -4.08 -24.39 -6.02
C LYS A 340 -4.11 -25.56 -7.00
N ASN A 341 -3.05 -25.77 -7.78
CA ASN A 341 -3.05 -26.77 -8.84
C ASN A 341 -1.67 -27.42 -9.07
N LYS A 342 -1.69 -28.59 -9.71
CA LYS A 342 -0.49 -29.38 -10.03
C LYS A 342 0.56 -28.63 -10.86
N ARG A 343 0.14 -27.70 -11.73
CA ARG A 343 1.08 -26.92 -12.58
C ARG A 343 1.93 -25.99 -11.71
N GLY A 344 1.34 -25.36 -10.70
CA GLY A 344 2.12 -24.52 -9.79
C GLY A 344 3.11 -25.31 -8.95
N TRP A 345 2.77 -26.52 -8.51
CA TRP A 345 3.74 -27.40 -7.82
C TRP A 345 4.92 -27.80 -8.71
N ARG A 346 4.73 -27.95 -10.02
CA ARG A 346 5.83 -28.11 -10.98
C ARG A 346 6.68 -26.84 -11.10
N LEU A 347 6.07 -25.66 -10.99
CA LEU A 347 6.84 -24.41 -10.92
C LEU A 347 7.73 -24.37 -9.67
N LEU A 348 7.22 -24.81 -8.51
CA LEU A 348 8.02 -24.90 -7.29
C LEU A 348 9.25 -25.79 -7.50
N ALA A 349 9.08 -26.98 -8.08
CA ALA A 349 10.20 -27.86 -8.40
C ALA A 349 11.23 -27.17 -9.32
N ASN A 350 10.77 -26.41 -10.32
CA ASN A 350 11.65 -25.63 -11.18
C ASN A 350 12.36 -24.50 -10.42
N LEU A 351 11.67 -23.77 -9.54
CA LEU A 351 12.24 -22.72 -8.70
C LEU A 351 13.32 -23.28 -7.76
N LEU A 352 13.06 -24.41 -7.10
CA LEU A 352 14.03 -25.11 -6.25
C LEU A 352 15.29 -25.48 -7.03
N LYS A 353 15.14 -25.98 -8.26
CA LYS A 353 16.28 -26.31 -9.14
C LYS A 353 17.10 -25.06 -9.50
N GLN A 354 16.44 -23.92 -9.71
CA GLN A 354 17.08 -22.66 -10.09
C GLN A 354 17.61 -21.83 -8.92
N SER A 355 17.31 -22.22 -7.67
CA SER A 355 17.59 -21.44 -6.46
C SER A 355 18.52 -22.20 -5.52
N THR A 356 19.81 -22.22 -5.85
CA THR A 356 20.81 -23.06 -5.16
C THR A 356 21.13 -22.64 -3.71
N LYS A 357 20.73 -21.41 -3.33
CA LYS A 357 20.91 -20.85 -1.98
C LYS A 357 19.61 -20.77 -1.18
N LEU A 358 18.52 -21.38 -1.67
CA LEU A 358 17.25 -21.30 -0.98
C LEU A 358 17.33 -22.02 0.37
N GLU A 359 17.07 -21.29 1.45
CA GLU A 359 17.11 -21.79 2.83
C GLU A 359 15.70 -21.85 3.42
N THR A 360 14.89 -20.83 3.18
CA THR A 360 13.53 -20.73 3.72
C THR A 360 12.48 -20.86 2.62
N LEU A 361 11.58 -21.83 2.78
CA LEU A 361 10.38 -21.99 1.95
C LEU A 361 9.14 -21.75 2.81
N ILE A 362 8.35 -20.75 2.44
CA ILE A 362 7.04 -20.45 3.03
C ILE A 362 5.98 -20.91 2.06
N VAL A 363 5.09 -21.81 2.48
CA VAL A 363 3.98 -22.33 1.70
C VAL A 363 2.67 -21.80 2.28
N LYS A 364 1.93 -21.01 1.52
CA LYS A 364 0.69 -20.35 1.98
C LYS A 364 -0.44 -21.32 2.31
N ASP A 365 -0.54 -22.41 1.55
CA ASP A 365 -1.45 -23.53 1.79
C ASP A 365 -0.99 -24.76 0.97
N LEU A 366 -1.42 -25.96 1.37
CA LEU A 366 -1.07 -27.23 0.70
C LEU A 366 -2.11 -27.67 -0.35
N ASN A 367 -3.07 -26.82 -0.70
CA ASN A 367 -4.14 -27.24 -1.60
C ASN A 367 -3.59 -27.59 -2.99
N GLY A 368 -4.14 -28.66 -3.56
CA GLY A 368 -3.72 -29.14 -4.88
C GLY A 368 -2.34 -29.79 -4.93
N TYR A 369 -1.64 -29.97 -3.81
CA TYR A 369 -0.46 -30.84 -3.76
C TYR A 369 -0.91 -32.31 -3.78
N THR A 370 -0.42 -33.07 -4.75
CA THR A 370 -0.84 -34.47 -4.95
C THR A 370 0.27 -35.49 -4.70
N GLY A 371 1.48 -35.05 -4.31
CA GLY A 371 2.62 -35.94 -4.07
C GLY A 371 3.24 -36.55 -5.34
N ASP A 372 2.75 -36.17 -6.51
CA ASP A 372 3.18 -36.68 -7.81
C ASP A 372 4.22 -35.78 -8.51
N VAL A 373 4.53 -34.63 -7.90
CA VAL A 373 5.64 -33.76 -8.31
C VAL A 373 6.76 -34.00 -7.32
N SER A 374 7.81 -34.68 -7.79
CA SER A 374 9.04 -34.86 -7.01
C SER A 374 9.86 -33.57 -7.00
N MET A 375 10.36 -33.20 -5.83
CA MET A 375 11.22 -32.03 -5.67
C MET A 375 12.66 -32.41 -5.99
N PRO A 376 13.42 -31.53 -6.68
CA PRO A 376 14.84 -31.78 -6.89
C PRO A 376 15.60 -31.71 -5.56
N LEU A 377 16.81 -32.28 -5.54
CA LEU A 377 17.77 -32.08 -4.47
C LEU A 377 17.91 -30.59 -4.17
N ASN A 378 17.68 -30.24 -2.92
CA ASN A 378 17.61 -28.86 -2.46
C ASN A 378 18.25 -28.73 -1.07
N LYS A 379 18.49 -27.48 -0.66
CA LYS A 379 19.15 -27.13 0.60
C LYS A 379 18.23 -26.35 1.54
N VAL A 380 16.91 -26.51 1.37
CA VAL A 380 15.95 -25.83 2.24
C VAL A 380 16.11 -26.38 3.65
N THR A 381 16.38 -25.49 4.60
CA THR A 381 16.58 -25.80 6.02
C THR A 381 15.35 -25.42 6.84
N SER A 382 14.59 -24.41 6.40
CA SER A 382 13.39 -23.95 7.08
C SER A 382 12.16 -24.05 6.18
N LEU A 383 11.15 -24.79 6.62
CA LEU A 383 9.86 -24.93 5.94
C LEU A 383 8.75 -24.35 6.81
N HIS A 384 8.05 -23.34 6.32
CA HIS A 384 6.93 -22.70 7.01
C HIS A 384 5.64 -22.98 6.24
N ILE A 385 4.66 -23.62 6.87
CA ILE A 385 3.35 -23.89 6.30
C ILE A 385 2.34 -22.96 6.95
N LEU A 386 1.70 -22.11 6.16
CA LEU A 386 0.66 -21.20 6.63
C LEU A 386 -0.73 -21.80 6.39
N GLY A 387 -1.72 -21.29 7.11
CA GLY A 387 -3.13 -21.56 6.85
C GLY A 387 -3.54 -23.03 7.01
N TYR A 388 -2.82 -23.79 7.83
CA TYR A 388 -3.05 -25.22 8.01
C TYR A 388 -4.38 -25.47 8.71
N ARG A 389 -5.26 -26.30 8.13
CA ARG A 389 -6.60 -26.60 8.64
C ARG A 389 -6.67 -27.91 9.40
N GLY A 390 -5.68 -28.79 9.24
CA GLY A 390 -5.59 -30.06 9.97
C GLY A 390 -6.52 -31.15 9.45
N THR A 391 -6.91 -31.08 8.17
CA THR A 391 -7.69 -32.16 7.54
C THR A 391 -6.82 -33.41 7.34
N ALA A 392 -7.44 -34.59 7.26
CA ALA A 392 -6.71 -35.85 7.03
C ALA A 392 -5.90 -35.83 5.71
N ASP A 393 -6.43 -35.16 4.68
CA ASP A 393 -5.74 -34.97 3.40
C ASP A 393 -4.54 -34.04 3.56
N GLU A 394 -4.68 -32.91 4.25
CA GLU A 394 -3.57 -31.99 4.52
C GLU A 394 -2.47 -32.64 5.37
N VAL A 395 -2.82 -33.50 6.34
CA VAL A 395 -1.86 -34.30 7.12
C VAL A 395 -1.04 -35.21 6.20
N LYS A 396 -1.71 -35.92 5.29
CA LYS A 396 -1.05 -36.83 4.33
C LYS A 396 -0.17 -36.04 3.35
N GLN A 397 -0.68 -34.92 2.85
CA GLN A 397 0.05 -34.02 1.96
C GLN A 397 1.29 -33.45 2.64
N LEU A 398 1.16 -32.94 3.86
CA LEU A 398 2.28 -32.40 4.63
C LEU A 398 3.34 -33.46 4.87
N LYS A 399 2.95 -34.67 5.26
CA LYS A 399 3.89 -35.78 5.47
C LYS A 399 4.64 -36.12 4.19
N SER A 400 3.93 -36.23 3.06
CA SER A 400 4.55 -36.46 1.76
C SER A 400 5.49 -35.33 1.39
N PHE A 401 5.08 -34.08 1.61
CA PHE A 401 5.83 -32.90 1.21
C PHE A 401 7.11 -32.74 2.02
N ILE A 402 7.08 -32.90 3.35
CA ILE A 402 8.27 -32.87 4.20
C ILE A 402 9.28 -33.96 3.78
N GLY A 403 8.79 -35.12 3.36
CA GLY A 403 9.63 -36.22 2.87
C GLY A 403 10.47 -35.88 1.63
N GLU A 404 10.12 -34.83 0.90
CA GLU A 404 10.86 -34.36 -0.28
C GLU A 404 12.09 -33.47 0.07
N PHE A 405 12.32 -33.19 1.36
CA PHE A 405 13.39 -32.29 1.82
C PHE A 405 14.30 -32.97 2.84
N GLU A 406 15.54 -33.24 2.45
CA GLU A 406 16.52 -33.96 3.28
C GLU A 406 17.24 -33.07 4.31
N CYS A 407 17.32 -31.76 4.04
CA CYS A 407 18.11 -30.80 4.81
C CYS A 407 17.31 -30.03 5.87
N LEU A 408 16.06 -30.40 6.14
CA LEU A 408 15.20 -29.62 7.04
C LEU A 408 15.72 -29.64 8.49
N GLU A 409 15.88 -28.45 9.04
CA GLU A 409 16.25 -28.17 10.44
C GLU A 409 15.07 -27.58 11.22
N LEU A 410 14.16 -26.87 10.55
CA LEU A 410 12.98 -26.27 11.14
C LEU A 410 11.75 -26.51 10.25
N VAL A 411 10.67 -26.98 10.86
CA VAL A 411 9.34 -26.98 10.25
C VAL A 411 8.39 -26.22 11.16
N GLN A 412 7.85 -25.11 10.67
CA GLN A 412 6.84 -24.31 11.34
C GLN A 412 5.49 -24.49 10.65
N VAL A 413 4.42 -24.71 11.42
CA VAL A 413 3.06 -24.81 10.91
C VAL A 413 2.15 -23.84 11.67
N ASP A 414 1.57 -22.89 10.94
CA ASP A 414 0.62 -21.92 11.49
C ASP A 414 -0.81 -22.42 11.26
N VAL A 415 -1.55 -22.65 12.34
CA VAL A 415 -2.92 -23.18 12.29
C VAL A 415 -3.91 -22.04 12.03
N ALA A 416 -4.80 -22.21 11.04
CA ALA A 416 -5.77 -21.18 10.70
C ALA A 416 -6.75 -20.91 11.88
N GLU A 417 -6.90 -19.63 12.27
CA GLU A 417 -7.78 -19.19 13.38
C GLU A 417 -9.26 -19.60 13.22
N ALA A 418 -9.69 -19.94 12.00
CA ALA A 418 -11.07 -20.36 11.71
C ALA A 418 -11.41 -21.80 12.17
N ALA A 419 -10.51 -22.50 12.85
CA ALA A 419 -10.90 -23.69 13.59
C ALA A 419 -11.63 -23.25 14.88
N GLU A 420 -12.95 -23.02 14.79
CA GLU A 420 -13.88 -22.66 15.89
C GLU A 420 -13.87 -23.63 17.09
N ASP A 421 -13.02 -24.66 17.06
CA ASP A 421 -12.97 -25.70 18.06
C ASP A 421 -11.51 -25.85 18.53
N ASN A 422 -11.20 -25.25 19.69
CA ASN A 422 -9.90 -25.43 20.35
C ASN A 422 -9.52 -26.92 20.51
N GLY A 423 -10.52 -27.82 20.58
CA GLY A 423 -10.32 -29.26 20.58
C GLY A 423 -9.69 -29.78 19.28
N LYS A 424 -10.12 -29.26 18.12
CA LYS A 424 -9.54 -29.63 16.81
C LYS A 424 -8.12 -29.12 16.67
N ILE A 425 -7.81 -27.88 17.06
CA ILE A 425 -6.44 -27.34 17.02
C ILE A 425 -5.49 -28.20 17.86
N LEU A 426 -5.90 -28.56 19.08
CA LEU A 426 -5.10 -29.39 19.98
C LEU A 426 -4.92 -30.82 19.44
N GLN A 427 -5.97 -31.37 18.82
CA GLN A 427 -5.92 -32.68 18.16
C GLN A 427 -5.01 -32.65 16.94
N SER A 428 -5.14 -31.65 16.05
CA SER A 428 -4.26 -31.45 14.90
C SER A 428 -2.80 -31.27 15.33
N LYS A 429 -2.54 -30.53 16.42
CA LYS A 429 -1.20 -30.39 16.99
C LYS A 429 -0.65 -31.73 17.50
N ARG A 430 -1.46 -32.53 18.20
CA ARG A 430 -1.07 -33.89 18.64
C ARG A 430 -0.83 -34.82 17.48
N ASP A 431 -1.72 -34.83 16.49
CA ASP A 431 -1.65 -35.68 15.31
C ASP A 431 -0.41 -35.32 14.48
N LEU A 432 -0.12 -34.02 14.28
CA LEU A 432 1.11 -33.53 13.65
C LEU A 432 2.36 -33.99 14.39
N MET A 433 2.41 -33.81 15.72
CA MET A 433 3.55 -34.24 16.52
C MET A 433 3.76 -35.76 16.49
N MET A 434 2.69 -36.55 16.49
CA MET A 434 2.78 -38.02 16.38
C MET A 434 3.17 -38.49 14.97
N LEU A 435 2.62 -37.89 13.91
CA LEU A 435 2.89 -38.29 12.53
C LEU A 435 4.29 -37.91 12.06
N LEU A 436 4.83 -36.78 12.52
CA LEU A 436 6.12 -36.26 12.07
C LEU A 436 7.28 -36.66 12.97
N GLY A 437 7.04 -37.00 14.24
CA GLY A 437 8.06 -37.58 15.12
C GLY A 437 8.69 -38.88 14.60
N VAL A 438 8.06 -39.52 13.61
CA VAL A 438 8.57 -40.75 12.95
C VAL A 438 9.31 -40.45 11.64
N SER A 439 9.06 -39.31 10.98
CA SER A 439 9.54 -39.04 9.62
C SER A 439 10.49 -37.84 9.47
N LEU A 440 10.67 -37.02 10.50
CA LEU A 440 11.62 -35.90 10.46
C LEU A 440 13.06 -36.40 10.72
N PRO A 441 14.07 -35.82 10.05
CA PRO A 441 15.47 -36.05 10.41
C PRO A 441 15.68 -35.78 11.91
N SER A 442 16.50 -36.57 12.59
CA SER A 442 16.67 -36.59 14.05
C SER A 442 17.09 -35.26 14.70
N LYS A 443 17.43 -34.23 13.91
CA LYS A 443 17.79 -32.88 14.35
C LYS A 443 16.77 -31.80 14.01
N CYS A 444 15.68 -32.14 13.33
CA CYS A 444 14.69 -31.16 12.87
C CYS A 444 13.75 -30.73 14.01
N GLN A 445 13.64 -29.43 14.24
CA GLN A 445 12.72 -28.84 15.20
C GLN A 445 11.35 -28.62 14.55
N PHE A 446 10.29 -29.04 15.23
CA PHE A 446 8.92 -28.86 14.78
C PHE A 446 8.20 -27.86 15.68
N LYS A 447 7.67 -26.78 15.09
CA LYS A 447 6.94 -25.71 15.79
C LYS A 447 5.53 -25.59 15.22
N VAL A 448 4.54 -25.52 16.10
CA VAL A 448 3.14 -25.23 15.73
C VAL A 448 2.72 -23.95 16.44
N THR A 449 2.26 -22.97 15.67
CA THR A 449 1.87 -21.64 16.13
C THR A 449 0.40 -21.37 15.90
#